data_AF-A0A522W8X9-F1
#
_entry.id   AF-A0A522W8X9-F1
#
_cell.length_a   1.000
_cell.length_b   1.000
_cell.length_c   1.000
_cell.angle_alpha   90.00
_cell.angle_beta   90.00
_cell.angle_gamma   90.00
#
_symmetry.space_group_name_H-M   'P 1'
#
loop_
_entity.id
_entity.type
_entity.pdbx_description
1 polymer ?
#
loop_
_entity_poly.entity_id
_entity_poly.type
_entity_poly.pdbx_seq_one_letter_code
_entity_poly.pdbx_strand_id
1 'polypeptide(L)'
;MHKLNPNLRECRYGTMPGDAARHAYWGASSSRQVGGKLASEFLNIHEVYSNNSFAEICMDSFNNRVGIALGVDQAQRASPVNDLVMGAHREGKLQTGLR
;
A
#
# COMPACT_ATOMS: atom_id res chain seq x y z
N MET A 1 -30.31 15.24 1.93
CA MET A 1 -29.62 13.94 1.83
C MET A 1 -29.65 13.47 0.39
N HIS A 2 -28.56 13.65 -0.37
CA HIS A 2 -28.48 13.11 -1.73
C HIS A 2 -28.05 11.65 -1.68
N LYS A 3 -28.90 10.77 -2.24
CA LYS A 3 -28.59 9.36 -2.42
C LYS A 3 -27.53 9.25 -3.51
N LEU A 4 -26.38 8.66 -3.17
CA LEU A 4 -25.31 8.36 -4.12
C LEU A 4 -25.83 7.39 -5.20
N ASN A 5 -25.40 7.62 -6.43
CA ASN A 5 -25.70 6.81 -7.61
C ASN A 5 -25.22 5.36 -7.41
N PRO A 6 -26.07 4.33 -7.60
CA PRO A 6 -25.72 2.93 -7.39
C PRO A 6 -24.57 2.42 -8.28
N ASN A 7 -24.26 3.10 -9.40
CA ASN A 7 -23.16 2.73 -10.30
C ASN A 7 -21.78 3.20 -9.78
N LEU A 8 -21.70 3.94 -8.67
CA LEU A 8 -20.42 4.27 -8.00
C LEU A 8 -19.89 3.13 -7.12
N ARG A 9 -20.52 1.95 -7.17
CA ARG A 9 -20.10 0.74 -6.43
C ARG A 9 -19.02 -0.08 -7.14
N GLU A 10 -18.79 0.13 -8.44
CA GLU A 10 -17.90 -0.72 -9.25
C GLU A 10 -16.45 -0.18 -9.41
N CYS A 11 -16.15 1.04 -8.95
CA CYS A 11 -14.80 1.64 -9.06
C CYS A 11 -14.00 1.67 -7.73
N ARG A 12 -14.32 0.80 -6.75
CA ARG A 12 -13.95 1.04 -5.34
C ARG A 12 -13.05 0.00 -4.67
N TYR A 13 -12.65 -1.08 -5.33
CA TYR A 13 -12.09 -2.23 -4.60
C TYR A 13 -10.59 -2.21 -4.31
N GLY A 14 -9.78 -1.34 -4.94
CA GLY A 14 -8.38 -1.18 -4.53
C GLY A 14 -7.79 0.20 -4.75
N THR A 15 -8.49 1.25 -4.31
CA THR A 15 -7.87 2.58 -4.24
C THR A 15 -8.19 3.32 -2.95
N MET A 16 -8.77 2.64 -1.95
CA MET A 16 -9.13 3.27 -0.68
C MET A 16 -7.93 3.44 0.26
N PRO A 17 -7.97 4.40 1.21
CA PRO A 17 -6.92 4.57 2.22
C PRO A 17 -6.58 3.30 3.02
N GLY A 18 -7.58 2.47 3.32
CA GLY A 18 -7.36 1.20 4.01
C GLY A 18 -6.58 0.20 3.17
N ASP A 19 -6.75 0.24 1.84
CA ASP A 19 -6.01 -0.62 0.94
C ASP A 19 -4.56 -0.17 0.78
N ALA A 20 -4.38 1.14 0.57
CA ALA A 20 -3.07 1.78 0.56
C ALA A 20 -2.26 1.43 1.83
N ALA A 21 -2.90 1.49 3.00
CA ALA A 21 -2.29 1.11 4.26
C ALA A 21 -1.95 -0.39 4.32
N ARG A 22 -2.82 -1.27 3.79
CA ARG A 22 -2.57 -2.72 3.71
C ARG A 22 -1.34 -3.04 2.86
N HIS A 23 -1.21 -2.45 1.68
CA HIS A 23 -0.04 -2.63 0.80
C HIS A 23 1.25 -2.10 1.45
N ALA A 24 1.20 -0.92 2.07
CA ALA A 24 2.34 -0.40 2.82
C ALA A 24 2.73 -1.31 4.01
N TYR A 25 1.75 -1.85 4.73
CA TYR A 25 1.99 -2.79 5.82
C TYR A 25 2.63 -4.08 5.33
N TRP A 26 2.18 -4.61 4.18
CA TRP A 26 2.75 -5.81 3.60
C TRP A 26 4.19 -5.58 3.14
N GLY A 27 4.46 -4.46 2.45
CA GLY A 27 5.82 -4.05 2.07
C GLY A 27 6.77 -3.96 3.27
N ALA A 28 6.34 -3.30 4.34
CA ALA A 28 7.16 -3.13 5.54
C ALA A 28 7.39 -4.44 6.29
N SER A 29 6.35 -5.26 6.43
CA SER A 29 6.46 -6.56 7.11
C SER A 29 7.34 -7.54 6.33
N SER A 30 7.16 -7.62 5.01
CA SER A 30 7.94 -8.51 4.14
C SER A 30 9.41 -8.09 4.12
N SER A 31 9.69 -6.81 3.90
CA SER A 31 11.08 -6.32 3.85
C SER A 31 11.83 -6.43 5.17
N ARG A 32 11.14 -6.35 6.33
CA ARG A 32 11.75 -6.64 7.64
C ARG A 32 12.16 -8.09 7.83
N GLN A 33 11.45 -9.02 7.18
CA GLN A 33 11.65 -10.46 7.28
C GLN A 33 12.70 -10.95 6.28
N VAL A 34 12.59 -10.53 5.01
CA VAL A 34 13.40 -11.08 3.91
C VAL A 34 14.31 -10.05 3.22
N GLY A 35 14.32 -8.81 3.70
CA GLY A 35 15.05 -7.71 3.07
C GLY A 35 14.31 -7.09 1.89
N GLY A 36 14.71 -5.88 1.51
CA GLY A 36 14.00 -5.09 0.50
C GLY A 36 13.97 -5.70 -0.90
N LYS A 37 15.06 -6.39 -1.32
CA LYS A 37 15.15 -7.00 -2.66
C LYS A 37 14.11 -8.11 -2.86
N LEU A 38 14.10 -9.10 -1.96
CA LEU A 38 13.17 -10.23 -2.04
C LEU A 38 11.72 -9.79 -1.85
N ALA A 39 11.48 -8.84 -0.94
CA ALA A 39 10.15 -8.26 -0.77
C ALA A 39 9.65 -7.56 -2.04
N SER A 40 10.51 -6.80 -2.71
CA SER A 40 10.18 -6.13 -3.98
C SER A 40 9.85 -7.13 -5.09
N GLU A 41 10.68 -8.17 -5.26
CA GLU A 41 10.43 -9.21 -6.26
C GLU A 41 9.07 -9.89 -6.05
N PHE A 42 8.79 -10.28 -4.81
CA PHE A 42 7.52 -10.93 -4.45
C PHE A 42 6.30 -10.02 -4.65
N LEU A 43 6.37 -8.78 -4.18
CA LEU A 43 5.25 -7.84 -4.28
C LEU A 43 5.01 -7.40 -5.73
N ASN A 44 6.06 -7.16 -6.53
CA ASN A 44 5.88 -6.82 -7.94
C ASN A 44 5.20 -7.95 -8.71
N ILE A 45 5.56 -9.21 -8.42
CA ILE A 45 4.87 -10.38 -8.99
C ILE A 45 3.39 -10.37 -8.59
N HIS A 46 3.09 -10.14 -7.31
CA HIS A 46 1.70 -10.06 -6.83
C HIS A 46 0.87 -9.04 -7.61
N GLU A 47 1.43 -7.87 -7.91
CA GLU A 47 0.72 -6.82 -8.65
C GLU A 47 0.45 -7.17 -10.12
N VAL A 48 1.41 -7.81 -10.81
CA VAL A 48 1.27 -8.15 -12.25
C VAL A 48 0.26 -9.28 -12.49
N TYR A 49 0.05 -10.16 -11.51
CA TYR A 49 -0.91 -11.27 -11.61
C TYR A 49 -2.32 -10.93 -11.09
N SER A 50 -2.59 -9.66 -10.79
CA SER A 50 -3.92 -9.21 -10.37
C SER A 50 -4.82 -8.88 -11.58
N ASN A 51 -6.14 -9.10 -11.44
CA ASN A 51 -7.14 -8.60 -12.41
C ASN A 51 -7.52 -7.14 -12.14
N ASN A 52 -6.62 -6.38 -11.49
CA ASN A 52 -6.89 -5.04 -11.00
C ASN A 52 -6.85 -4.00 -12.12
N SER A 53 -7.52 -2.87 -11.90
CA SER A 53 -7.42 -1.73 -12.82
C SER A 53 -6.01 -1.14 -12.81
N PHE A 54 -5.59 -0.46 -13.89
CA PHE A 54 -4.29 0.22 -13.92
C PHE A 54 -4.09 1.20 -12.75
N ALA A 55 -5.15 1.92 -12.37
CA ALA A 55 -5.10 2.88 -11.26
C ALA A 55 -4.84 2.20 -9.91
N GLU A 56 -5.42 1.02 -9.70
CA GLU A 56 -5.22 0.17 -8.53
C GLU A 56 -3.80 -0.41 -8.51
N ILE A 57 -3.33 -0.98 -9.62
CA ILE A 57 -1.94 -1.46 -9.75
C ILE A 57 -0.92 -0.35 -9.44
N CYS A 58 -1.16 0.88 -9.89
CA CYS A 58 -0.31 2.03 -9.56
C CYS A 58 -0.33 2.36 -8.07
N MET A 59 -1.50 2.35 -7.43
CA MET A 59 -1.67 2.60 -6.00
C MET A 59 -0.96 1.52 -5.18
N ASP A 60 -1.21 0.26 -5.49
CA ASP A 60 -0.64 -0.91 -4.82
C ASP A 60 0.88 -0.92 -4.95
N SER A 61 1.40 -0.79 -6.17
CA SER A 61 2.84 -0.73 -6.45
C SER A 61 3.54 0.42 -5.72
N PHE A 62 2.90 1.60 -5.68
CA PHE A 62 3.45 2.75 -4.97
C PHE A 62 3.52 2.48 -3.46
N ASN A 63 2.43 2.01 -2.86
CA ASN A 63 2.38 1.80 -1.41
C ASN A 63 3.23 0.60 -0.96
N ASN A 64 3.37 -0.44 -1.78
CA ASN A 64 4.35 -1.52 -1.57
C ASN A 64 5.76 -0.95 -1.43
N ARG A 65 6.16 -0.02 -2.32
CA ARG A 65 7.49 0.62 -2.27
C ARG A 65 7.67 1.47 -1.02
N VAL A 66 6.66 2.25 -0.64
CA VAL A 66 6.69 3.02 0.62
C VAL A 66 6.86 2.07 1.81
N GLY A 67 6.09 0.99 1.85
CA GLY A 67 6.21 -0.07 2.85
C GLY A 67 7.61 -0.66 2.94
N ILE A 68 8.17 -1.09 1.80
CA ILE A 68 9.53 -1.64 1.74
C ILE A 68 10.55 -0.66 2.30
N ALA A 69 10.47 0.62 1.93
CA ALA A 69 11.38 1.65 2.43
C ALA A 69 11.30 1.79 3.96
N LEU A 70 10.08 1.82 4.52
CA LEU A 70 9.86 1.85 5.98
C LEU A 70 10.41 0.60 6.69
N GLY A 71 10.33 -0.57 6.05
CA GLY A 71 10.75 -1.83 6.66
C GLY A 71 12.26 -2.08 6.64
N VAL A 72 12.99 -1.53 5.67
CA VAL A 72 14.46 -1.64 5.59
C VAL A 72 15.21 -0.55 6.36
N ASP A 73 14.54 0.55 6.70
CA ASP A 73 15.12 1.63 7.49
C ASP A 73 15.48 1.15 8.91
N GLN A 74 16.78 1.12 9.20
CA GLN A 74 17.31 0.67 10.49
C GLN A 74 16.89 1.59 11.64
N ALA A 75 16.72 2.88 11.40
CA ALA A 75 16.27 3.82 12.41
C ALA A 75 14.85 3.50 12.89
N GLN A 76 14.05 2.87 12.02
CA GLN A 76 12.66 2.52 12.28
C GLN A 76 12.47 1.06 12.70
N ARG A 77 13.55 0.26 12.80
CA ARG A 77 13.48 -1.18 13.10
C ARG A 77 12.75 -1.50 14.42
N ALA A 78 12.95 -0.66 15.44
CA ALA A 78 12.33 -0.83 16.76
C ALA A 78 10.84 -0.44 16.77
N SER A 79 10.38 0.36 15.82
CA SER A 79 8.98 0.81 15.76
C SER A 79 8.07 -0.31 15.25
N PRO A 80 6.85 -0.49 15.79
CA PRO A 80 5.86 -1.39 15.22
C PRO A 80 5.51 -1.01 13.78
N VAL A 81 5.37 -1.99 12.87
CA VAL A 81 5.05 -1.72 11.45
C VAL A 81 3.76 -0.92 11.31
N ASN A 82 2.74 -1.24 12.12
CA ASN A 82 1.48 -0.52 12.12
C ASN A 82 1.67 0.98 12.38
N ASP A 83 2.51 1.35 13.34
CA ASP A 83 2.72 2.76 13.71
C ASP A 83 3.42 3.53 12.59
N LEU A 84 4.37 2.89 11.90
CA LEU A 84 5.06 3.47 10.76
C LEU A 84 4.11 3.72 9.58
N VAL A 85 3.28 2.73 9.26
CA VAL A 85 2.32 2.82 8.15
C VAL A 85 1.24 3.86 8.45
N MET A 86 0.71 3.87 9.67
CA MET A 86 -0.29 4.86 10.08
C MET A 86 0.32 6.26 10.17
N GLY A 87 1.59 6.39 10.54
CA GLY A 87 2.36 7.65 10.43
C GLY A 87 2.47 8.13 8.99
N ALA A 88 2.92 7.26 8.08
CA ALA A 88 3.03 7.56 6.66
C ALA A 88 1.67 7.96 6.04
N HIS A 89 0.58 7.30 6.46
CA HIS A 89 -0.77 7.67 6.03
C HIS A 89 -1.15 9.09 6.50
N ARG A 90 -0.96 9.40 7.79
CA ARG A 90 -1.27 10.74 8.35
C ARG A 90 -0.45 11.85 7.71
N GLU A 91 0.79 11.55 7.33
CA GLU A 91 1.69 12.48 6.65
C GLU A 91 1.39 12.62 5.14
N GLY A 92 0.38 11.91 4.61
CA GLY A 92 0.02 11.96 3.20
C GLY A 92 1.05 11.31 2.28
N LYS A 93 1.91 10.43 2.82
CA LYS A 93 2.94 9.70 2.06
C LYS A 93 2.40 8.49 1.32
N LEU A 94 1.20 8.01 1.66
CA LEU A 94 0.53 6.92 0.94
C LEU A 94 -0.30 7.47 -0.21
N GLN A 95 -0.30 6.75 -1.33
CA GLN A 95 -1.17 7.06 -2.45
C GLN A 95 -2.54 6.45 -2.20
N THR A 96 -3.59 7.26 -2.28
CA THR A 96 -4.98 6.81 -2.24
C THR A 96 -5.65 7.27 -3.53
N GLY A 97 -6.55 6.49 -4.11
CA GLY A 97 -7.26 6.86 -5.33
C GLY A 97 -8.05 8.12 -5.16
N LEU A 98 -7.91 8.98 -6.16
CA LEU A 98 -8.48 10.32 -6.30
C LEU A 98 -7.79 11.38 -5.43
N ARG A 99 -7.02 12.25 -6.11
CA ARG A 99 -7.08 13.69 -5.84
C ARG A 99 -7.99 14.32 -6.89
#